data_AF-A0A1K0JH33-F1
#
_entry.id   AF-A0A1K0JH33-F1
#
_cell.length_a   1.000
_cell.length_b   1.000
_cell.length_c   1.000
_cell.angle_alpha   90.00
_cell.angle_beta   90.00
_cell.angle_gamma   90.00
#
_symmetry.space_group_name_H-M   'P 1'
#
loop_
_entity.id
_entity.type
_entity.pdbx_description
1 polymer ?
#
loop_
_entity_poly.entity_id
_entity_poly.type
_entity_poly.pdbx_seq_one_letter_code
_entity_poly.pdbx_strand_id
1 'polypeptide(L)'
;MNQHIPQDAETLLASHAQRIALIRQYANEANPADFDAKWLAVLRACANWFSTMPLQPELHSEPGGAFRATVEVAYFAMRLSGGQKFAADQPSERRRRLEPQYLYALFLAACCSWLDEPCRHFHFVREDTGEQWMPAAHGAFQTWLAGNPYRVIRLEAALPVERMRSALLARSILGAESLSWLEGPVLSELFGAINPAPMPTGFEAQLHKIVRQAVAAARDYEQKARRAVFAPDPTVPPSADQLAAAPTPGAQTANTKASLTAQVPEPVAPTLSAAAGAAALFQPPAAAEPAAVSAPTSPPAAAAPTAPTAPPTSAPIAPAPAAIDAAALGRARRDTPDPFTVLLGGSRMMSEFFRALAQDVTAGKIKVAWAEKGLVLPKRMIGNYGIASDTLIDNLRKLSLLYAVEGPDLVLAERIGTLILPRPNTPA
;
A
#
# COMPACT_ATOMS: atom_id res chain seq x y z
N MET A 1 -29.15 16.01 -7.37
CA MET A 1 -27.68 15.94 -7.35
C MET A 1 -27.22 16.56 -6.05
N ASN A 2 -26.49 15.83 -5.22
CA ASN A 2 -26.02 16.36 -3.93
C ASN A 2 -24.77 17.20 -4.18
N GLN A 3 -24.86 18.49 -3.89
CA GLN A 3 -23.73 19.42 -3.94
C GLN A 3 -22.81 19.14 -2.76
N HIS A 4 -21.50 19.03 -3.01
CA HIS A 4 -20.48 18.84 -1.99
C HIS A 4 -19.74 20.15 -1.72
N ILE A 5 -19.47 20.43 -0.45
CA ILE A 5 -18.75 21.61 0.00
C ILE A 5 -17.35 21.18 0.45
N PRO A 6 -16.27 21.82 -0.03
CA PRO A 6 -14.92 21.56 0.46
C PRO A 6 -14.79 21.93 1.95
N GLN A 7 -13.88 21.25 2.63
CA GLN A 7 -13.46 21.60 3.99
C GLN A 7 -11.97 21.88 3.99
N ASP A 8 -11.51 22.73 4.89
CA ASP A 8 -10.08 22.99 5.07
C ASP A 8 -9.39 21.76 5.70
N ALA A 9 -8.07 21.67 5.48
CA ALA A 9 -7.29 20.54 5.95
C ALA A 9 -7.26 20.42 7.49
N GLU A 10 -7.27 21.52 8.23
CA GLU A 10 -7.21 21.48 9.69
C GLU A 10 -8.52 20.95 10.29
N THR A 11 -9.67 21.32 9.72
CA THR A 11 -10.97 20.75 10.11
C THR A 11 -11.04 19.24 9.85
N LEU A 12 -10.53 18.79 8.69
CA LEU A 12 -10.45 17.36 8.38
C LEU A 12 -9.52 16.61 9.34
N LEU A 13 -8.35 17.18 9.66
CA LEU A 13 -7.41 16.62 10.63
C LEU A 13 -8.03 16.55 12.03
N ALA A 14 -8.67 17.62 12.48
CA ALA A 14 -9.34 17.68 13.78
C ALA A 14 -10.43 16.61 13.92
N SER A 15 -11.18 16.35 12.85
CA SER A 15 -12.20 15.29 12.78
C SER A 15 -11.63 13.87 13.00
N HIS A 16 -10.31 13.70 12.88
CA HIS A 16 -9.61 12.42 13.05
C HIS A 16 -8.54 12.46 14.15
N ALA A 17 -8.57 13.47 15.03
CA ALA A 17 -7.55 13.71 16.04
C ALA A 17 -7.23 12.49 16.92
N GLN A 18 -8.25 11.70 17.31
CA GLN A 18 -8.04 10.49 18.12
C GLN A 18 -7.17 9.44 17.42
N ARG A 19 -7.39 9.18 16.13
CA ARG A 19 -6.56 8.23 15.37
C ARG A 19 -5.18 8.79 15.07
N ILE A 20 -5.08 10.10 14.82
CA ILE A 20 -3.79 10.78 14.62
C ILE A 20 -2.94 10.71 15.91
N ALA A 21 -3.57 10.85 17.08
CA ALA A 21 -2.89 10.65 18.36
C ALA A 21 -2.34 9.21 18.51
N LEU A 22 -3.08 8.20 18.05
CA LEU A 22 -2.58 6.81 18.02
C LEU A 22 -1.42 6.65 17.03
N ILE A 23 -1.49 7.24 15.84
CA ILE A 23 -0.38 7.25 14.87
C ILE A 23 0.87 7.85 15.52
N ARG A 24 0.72 8.96 16.25
CA ARG A 24 1.83 9.60 16.97
C ARG A 24 2.48 8.69 18.01
N GLN A 25 1.68 7.90 18.75
CA GLN A 25 2.21 6.93 19.71
C GLN A 25 3.10 5.89 19.02
N TYR A 26 2.69 5.38 17.86
CA TYR A 26 3.48 4.41 17.11
C TYR A 26 4.66 5.01 16.36
N ALA A 27 4.59 6.29 15.95
CA ALA A 27 5.69 6.99 15.30
C ALA A 27 6.92 7.12 16.22
N ASN A 28 6.73 7.03 17.54
CA ASN A 28 7.77 7.09 18.56
C ASN A 28 8.67 8.34 18.44
N GLU A 29 8.10 9.45 17.99
CA GLU A 29 8.78 10.73 17.89
C GLU A 29 8.64 11.48 19.24
N ALA A 30 9.76 11.73 19.89
CA ALA A 30 9.77 12.28 21.25
C ALA A 30 9.32 13.74 21.28
N ASN A 31 9.72 14.51 20.27
CA ASN A 31 9.42 15.93 20.16
C ASN A 31 8.13 16.15 19.36
N PRO A 32 7.12 16.83 19.93
CA PRO A 32 5.89 17.20 19.20
C PRO A 32 6.17 17.94 17.88
N ALA A 33 7.14 18.86 17.86
CA ALA A 33 7.43 19.66 16.68
C ALA A 33 7.97 18.82 15.52
N ASP A 34 8.77 17.79 15.83
CA ASP A 34 9.29 16.85 14.82
C ASP A 34 8.18 15.95 14.28
N PHE A 35 7.21 15.58 15.15
CA PHE A 35 6.02 14.87 14.69
C PHE A 35 5.21 15.72 13.70
N ASP A 36 5.00 16.99 14.04
CA ASP A 36 4.20 17.91 13.23
C ASP A 36 4.87 18.19 11.87
N ALA A 37 6.18 18.43 11.86
CA ALA A 37 6.95 18.72 10.66
C ALA A 37 7.07 17.51 9.71
N LYS A 38 7.20 16.29 10.25
CA LYS A 38 7.42 15.08 9.43
C LYS A 38 6.12 14.34 9.11
N TRP A 39 5.32 14.04 10.12
CA TRP A 39 4.19 13.11 10.01
C TRP A 39 2.88 13.84 9.76
N LEU A 40 2.59 14.86 10.58
CA LEU A 40 1.35 15.62 10.43
C LEU A 40 1.34 16.41 9.11
N ALA A 41 2.50 16.91 8.65
CA ALA A 41 2.65 17.55 7.35
C ALA A 41 2.19 16.66 6.19
N VAL A 42 2.49 15.36 6.24
CA VAL A 42 2.05 14.38 5.22
C VAL A 42 0.54 14.18 5.28
N LEU A 43 -0.05 14.04 6.48
CA LEU A 43 -1.50 13.94 6.61
C LEU A 43 -2.21 15.21 6.14
N ARG A 44 -1.65 16.38 6.41
CA ARG A 44 -2.15 17.67 5.90
C ARG A 44 -2.09 17.73 4.37
N ALA A 45 -1.01 17.25 3.77
CA ALA A 45 -0.90 17.13 2.32
C ALA A 45 -1.98 16.17 1.75
N CYS A 46 -2.23 15.03 2.41
CA CYS A 46 -3.34 14.14 2.05
C CYS A 46 -4.71 14.80 2.20
N ALA A 47 -4.94 15.58 3.26
CA ALA A 47 -6.19 16.31 3.46
C ALA A 47 -6.42 17.34 2.34
N ASN A 48 -5.38 18.07 1.94
CA ASN A 48 -5.44 18.97 0.77
C ASN A 48 -5.64 18.21 -0.55
N TRP A 49 -5.06 17.02 -0.67
CA TRP A 49 -5.20 16.19 -1.87
C TRP A 49 -6.64 15.74 -2.08
N PHE A 50 -7.29 15.24 -1.02
CA PHE A 50 -8.64 14.67 -1.10
C PHE A 50 -9.76 15.67 -0.83
N SER A 51 -9.54 16.71 -0.01
CA SER A 51 -10.63 17.52 0.54
C SER A 51 -11.77 16.64 1.08
N THR A 52 -13.02 16.93 0.71
CA THR A 52 -14.21 16.16 1.08
C THR A 52 -14.60 15.07 0.08
N MET A 53 -13.66 14.57 -0.73
CA MET A 53 -13.93 13.46 -1.67
C MET A 53 -14.38 12.17 -0.94
N PRO A 54 -15.37 11.43 -1.50
CA PRO A 54 -15.59 10.03 -1.16
C PRO A 54 -14.47 9.15 -1.75
N LEU A 55 -14.24 7.97 -1.17
CA LEU A 55 -13.24 7.02 -1.66
C LEU A 55 -13.79 6.11 -2.77
N GLN A 56 -14.86 5.37 -2.45
CA GLN A 56 -15.53 4.41 -3.32
C GLN A 56 -17.04 4.46 -3.05
N PRO A 57 -17.91 4.01 -3.98
CA PRO A 57 -19.34 4.00 -3.75
C PRO A 57 -19.75 3.04 -2.61
N GLU A 58 -19.06 1.91 -2.47
CA GLU A 58 -19.39 0.86 -1.50
C GLU A 58 -18.69 1.02 -0.14
N LEU A 59 -17.59 1.79 -0.07
CA LEU A 59 -16.75 1.98 1.12
C LEU A 59 -16.31 3.44 1.22
N HIS A 60 -16.47 4.06 2.39
CA HIS A 60 -16.13 5.48 2.61
C HIS A 60 -16.76 6.42 1.57
N SER A 61 -18.06 6.24 1.32
CA SER A 61 -18.85 6.97 0.33
C SER A 61 -19.33 8.35 0.81
N GLU A 62 -19.18 8.63 2.10
CA GLU A 62 -19.49 9.92 2.71
C GLU A 62 -18.48 11.03 2.30
N PRO A 63 -18.86 12.32 2.41
CA PRO A 63 -17.91 13.42 2.25
C PRO A 63 -16.72 13.29 3.20
N GLY A 64 -15.50 13.43 2.66
CA GLY A 64 -14.25 13.25 3.40
C GLY A 64 -13.82 11.79 3.60
N GLY A 65 -14.58 10.84 3.05
CA GLY A 65 -14.31 9.41 3.18
C GLY A 65 -12.93 9.01 2.67
N ALA A 66 -12.42 9.62 1.60
CA ALA A 66 -11.08 9.32 1.08
C ALA A 66 -9.96 9.69 2.08
N PHE A 67 -10.08 10.84 2.74
CA PHE A 67 -9.13 11.25 3.77
C PHE A 67 -9.25 10.39 5.03
N ARG A 68 -10.48 10.10 5.49
CA ARG A 68 -10.73 9.18 6.62
C ARG A 68 -10.06 7.84 6.39
N ALA A 69 -10.29 7.26 5.22
CA ALA A 69 -9.75 5.97 4.81
C ALA A 69 -8.21 5.97 4.83
N THR A 70 -7.60 7.07 4.38
CA THR A 70 -6.14 7.26 4.42
C THR A 70 -5.58 7.25 5.84
N VAL A 71 -6.21 7.99 6.77
CA VAL A 71 -5.82 8.01 8.18
C VAL A 71 -5.99 6.62 8.82
N GLU A 72 -7.05 5.89 8.47
CA GLU A 72 -7.28 4.53 8.94
C GLU A 72 -6.18 3.56 8.47
N VAL A 73 -5.81 3.59 7.19
CA VAL A 73 -4.73 2.75 6.66
C VAL A 73 -3.39 3.08 7.32
N ALA A 74 -3.08 4.37 7.49
CA ALA A 74 -1.88 4.80 8.21
C ALA A 74 -1.87 4.28 9.66
N TYR A 75 -2.98 4.42 10.38
CA TYR A 75 -3.12 3.86 11.73
C TYR A 75 -2.91 2.35 11.77
N PHE A 76 -3.57 1.58 10.89
CA PHE A 76 -3.42 0.13 10.87
C PHE A 76 -2.00 -0.30 10.50
N ALA A 77 -1.34 0.38 9.57
CA ALA A 77 0.04 0.11 9.19
C ALA A 77 0.98 0.31 10.39
N MET A 78 0.87 1.46 11.06
CA MET A 78 1.68 1.80 12.23
C MET A 78 1.42 0.87 13.42
N ARG A 79 0.17 0.45 13.63
CA ARG A 79 -0.15 -0.55 14.66
C ARG A 79 0.47 -1.91 14.34
N LEU A 80 0.41 -2.34 13.08
CA LEU A 80 0.95 -3.63 12.66
C LEU A 80 2.48 -3.68 12.71
N SER A 81 3.17 -2.53 12.61
CA SER A 81 4.63 -2.48 12.63
C SER A 81 5.23 -2.76 14.01
N GLY A 82 4.52 -2.50 15.11
CA GLY A 82 5.05 -2.62 16.47
C GLY A 82 5.56 -4.01 16.87
N GLY A 83 5.17 -5.07 16.14
CA GLY A 83 5.67 -6.44 16.34
C GLY A 83 6.60 -6.96 15.24
N GLN A 84 6.96 -6.12 14.26
CA GLN A 84 7.67 -6.54 13.06
C GLN A 84 9.11 -6.04 13.06
N LYS A 85 10.02 -6.83 12.47
CA LYS A 85 11.44 -6.45 12.33
C LYS A 85 11.72 -6.03 10.89
N PHE A 86 12.12 -4.78 10.71
CA PHE A 86 12.65 -4.29 9.43
C PHE A 86 14.14 -4.64 9.30
N ALA A 87 14.64 -4.74 8.06
CA ALA A 87 16.04 -5.03 7.75
C ALA A 87 16.61 -6.21 8.57
N ALA A 88 15.87 -7.33 8.60
CA ALA A 88 16.22 -8.51 9.40
C ALA A 88 17.52 -9.21 8.91
N ASP A 89 17.86 -9.00 7.64
CA ASP A 89 19.09 -9.43 6.98
C ASP A 89 20.32 -8.57 7.36
N GLN A 90 20.11 -7.38 7.93
CA GLN A 90 21.19 -6.45 8.27
C GLN A 90 21.74 -6.64 9.69
N PRO A 91 23.02 -6.32 9.95
CA PRO A 91 23.61 -6.31 11.29
C PRO A 91 22.88 -5.35 12.25
N SER A 92 22.98 -5.63 13.56
CA SER A 92 22.25 -4.90 14.61
C SER A 92 22.46 -3.38 14.58
N GLU A 93 23.69 -2.90 14.39
CA GLU A 93 23.98 -1.46 14.33
C GLU A 93 23.31 -0.80 13.12
N ARG A 94 23.36 -1.44 11.95
CA ARG A 94 22.73 -0.93 10.73
C ARG A 94 21.21 -0.95 10.87
N ARG A 95 20.65 -2.00 11.47
CA ARG A 95 19.20 -2.10 11.73
C ARG A 95 18.70 -0.95 12.60
N ARG A 96 19.41 -0.60 13.68
CA ARG A 96 19.04 0.55 14.54
C ARG A 96 18.97 1.89 13.78
N ARG A 97 19.77 2.05 12.71
CA ARG A 97 19.75 3.25 11.85
C ARG A 97 18.63 3.22 10.80
N LEU A 98 18.33 2.04 10.27
CA LEU A 98 17.32 1.85 9.22
C LEU A 98 15.90 1.77 9.77
N GLU A 99 15.70 1.26 10.98
CA GLU A 99 14.37 1.03 11.55
C GLU A 99 13.49 2.29 11.61
N PRO A 100 13.99 3.47 12.05
CA PRO A 100 13.21 4.72 11.97
C PRO A 100 12.88 5.13 10.53
N GLN A 101 13.78 4.89 9.58
CA GLN A 101 13.54 5.16 8.15
C GLN A 101 12.44 4.26 7.59
N TYR A 102 12.48 2.96 7.90
CA TYR A 102 11.45 2.01 7.47
C TYR A 102 10.09 2.28 8.11
N LEU A 103 10.07 2.69 9.38
CA LEU A 103 8.83 3.07 10.06
C LEU A 103 8.18 4.31 9.40
N TYR A 104 8.99 5.32 9.08
CA TYR A 104 8.51 6.49 8.34
C TYR A 104 8.07 6.13 6.92
N ALA A 105 8.87 5.34 6.18
CA ALA A 105 8.53 4.85 4.85
C ALA A 105 7.23 4.04 4.85
N LEU A 106 6.98 3.22 5.86
CA LEU A 106 5.73 2.50 6.02
C LEU A 106 4.53 3.46 6.11
N PHE A 107 4.66 4.49 6.93
CA PHE A 107 3.62 5.53 7.07
C PHE A 107 3.38 6.27 5.75
N LEU A 108 4.45 6.68 5.06
CA LEU A 108 4.35 7.32 3.74
C LEU A 108 3.64 6.43 2.72
N ALA A 109 4.01 5.14 2.64
CA ALA A 109 3.38 4.18 1.73
C ALA A 109 1.89 3.99 2.04
N ALA A 110 1.54 3.90 3.32
CA ALA A 110 0.17 3.78 3.79
C ALA A 110 -0.67 5.02 3.40
N CYS A 111 -0.17 6.22 3.64
CA CYS A 111 -0.82 7.48 3.27
C CYS A 111 -1.03 7.61 1.75
N CYS A 112 -0.14 7.05 0.94
CA CYS A 112 -0.20 7.18 -0.51
C CYS A 112 -0.93 6.02 -1.23
N SER A 113 -1.40 5.00 -0.50
CA SER A 113 -1.91 3.76 -1.12
C SER A 113 -3.20 3.91 -1.92
N TRP A 114 -4.02 4.93 -1.62
CA TRP A 114 -5.33 5.14 -2.25
C TRP A 114 -5.49 6.49 -2.94
N LEU A 115 -4.40 7.20 -3.26
CA LEU A 115 -4.44 8.52 -3.89
C LEU A 115 -5.24 8.56 -5.21
N ASP A 116 -5.19 7.45 -5.95
CA ASP A 116 -5.86 7.31 -7.23
C ASP A 116 -7.27 6.70 -7.13
N GLU A 117 -7.63 6.18 -5.96
CA GLU A 117 -8.85 5.38 -5.80
C GLU A 117 -10.13 6.16 -6.10
N PRO A 118 -10.32 7.41 -5.65
CA PRO A 118 -11.52 8.19 -5.99
C PRO A 118 -11.72 8.36 -7.50
N CYS A 119 -10.64 8.60 -8.24
CA CYS A 119 -10.68 8.80 -9.70
C CYS A 119 -11.05 7.54 -10.47
N ARG A 120 -10.99 6.36 -9.84
CA ARG A 120 -11.44 5.10 -10.45
C ARG A 120 -12.94 4.96 -10.46
N HIS A 121 -13.65 5.65 -9.57
CA HIS A 121 -15.10 5.50 -9.38
C HIS A 121 -15.88 6.76 -9.70
N PHE A 122 -15.22 7.91 -9.71
CA PHE A 122 -15.90 9.20 -9.81
C PHE A 122 -15.21 10.18 -10.76
N HIS A 123 -16.03 11.03 -11.38
CA HIS A 123 -15.62 12.32 -11.91
C HIS A 123 -16.05 13.43 -10.94
N PHE A 124 -15.15 14.38 -10.72
CA PHE A 124 -15.38 15.53 -9.87
C PHE A 124 -15.48 16.76 -10.75
N VAL A 125 -16.58 17.50 -10.62
CA VAL A 125 -16.84 18.65 -11.48
C VAL A 125 -17.17 19.85 -10.63
N ARG A 126 -16.49 20.98 -10.87
CA ARG A 126 -16.74 22.23 -10.14
C ARG A 126 -18.10 22.78 -10.56
N GLU A 127 -18.87 23.29 -9.62
CA GLU A 127 -20.23 23.78 -9.94
C GLU A 127 -20.23 25.13 -10.67
N ASP A 128 -19.26 25.98 -10.39
CA ASP A 128 -19.16 27.33 -10.97
C ASP A 128 -18.78 27.33 -12.46
N THR A 129 -17.80 26.51 -12.86
CA THR A 129 -17.29 26.46 -14.24
C THR A 129 -17.73 25.23 -15.01
N GLY A 130 -18.24 24.20 -14.34
CA GLY A 130 -18.53 22.91 -14.96
C GLY A 130 -17.27 22.14 -15.39
N GLU A 131 -16.08 22.57 -14.97
CA GLU A 131 -14.80 21.94 -15.32
C GLU A 131 -14.58 20.66 -14.51
N GLN A 132 -14.09 19.61 -15.16
CA GLN A 132 -13.74 18.36 -14.50
C GLN A 132 -12.32 18.39 -13.93
N TRP A 133 -12.15 17.92 -12.70
CA TRP A 133 -10.83 17.78 -12.09
C TRP A 133 -10.01 16.67 -12.75
N MET A 134 -8.76 16.99 -13.09
CA MET A 134 -7.77 16.07 -13.63
C MET A 134 -6.52 16.13 -12.74
N PRO A 135 -6.26 15.11 -11.88
CA PRO A 135 -5.21 15.18 -10.87
C PRO A 135 -3.82 15.51 -11.43
N ALA A 136 -3.48 14.96 -12.59
CA ALA A 136 -2.17 15.16 -13.22
C ALA A 136 -1.97 16.60 -13.75
N ALA A 137 -3.06 17.30 -14.12
CA ALA A 137 -3.00 18.65 -14.65
C ALA A 137 -3.23 19.71 -13.56
N HIS A 138 -4.12 19.42 -12.61
CA HIS A 138 -4.60 20.41 -11.64
C HIS A 138 -3.94 20.27 -10.26
N GLY A 139 -3.24 19.16 -9.99
CA GLY A 139 -2.67 18.89 -8.67
C GLY A 139 -3.74 18.62 -7.62
N ALA A 140 -3.46 19.00 -6.37
CA ALA A 140 -4.32 18.73 -5.22
C ALA A 140 -5.74 19.29 -5.40
N PHE A 141 -6.75 18.50 -5.01
CA PHE A 141 -8.14 18.85 -5.24
C PHE A 141 -8.57 20.12 -4.51
N GLN A 142 -8.16 20.30 -3.26
CA GLN A 142 -8.47 21.49 -2.47
C GLN A 142 -8.03 22.78 -3.16
N THR A 143 -6.82 22.78 -3.72
CA THR A 143 -6.26 23.93 -4.44
C THR A 143 -7.07 24.24 -5.70
N TRP A 144 -7.44 23.21 -6.46
CA TRP A 144 -8.23 23.37 -7.68
C TRP A 144 -9.67 23.83 -7.41
N LEU A 145 -10.29 23.37 -6.31
CA LEU A 145 -11.62 23.82 -5.90
C LEU A 145 -11.64 25.31 -5.58
N ALA A 146 -10.55 25.85 -5.00
CA ALA A 146 -10.46 27.24 -4.57
C ALA A 146 -11.66 27.68 -3.69
N GLY A 147 -12.16 26.76 -2.86
CA GLY A 147 -13.32 26.98 -1.99
C GLY A 147 -14.70 26.81 -2.65
N ASN A 148 -14.76 26.54 -3.95
CA ASN A 148 -16.02 26.36 -4.66
C ASN A 148 -16.65 24.99 -4.38
N PRO A 149 -17.99 24.90 -4.39
CA PRO A 149 -18.68 23.63 -4.33
C PRO A 149 -18.46 22.82 -5.61
N TYR A 150 -18.64 21.50 -5.48
CA TYR A 150 -18.47 20.57 -6.59
C TYR A 150 -19.54 19.48 -6.55
N ARG A 151 -19.71 18.79 -7.67
CA ARG A 151 -20.52 17.57 -7.77
C ARG A 151 -19.65 16.36 -8.05
N VAL A 152 -20.15 15.22 -7.58
CA VAL A 152 -19.56 13.90 -7.78
C VAL A 152 -20.43 13.14 -8.77
N ILE A 153 -19.83 12.70 -9.88
CA ILE A 153 -20.48 11.89 -10.91
C ILE A 153 -19.90 10.49 -10.82
N ARG A 154 -20.73 9.51 -10.44
CA ARG A 154 -20.32 8.10 -10.38
C ARG A 154 -20.15 7.53 -11.79
N LEU A 155 -19.06 6.81 -12.00
CA LEU A 155 -18.84 6.02 -13.20
C LEU A 155 -19.69 4.75 -13.18
N GLU A 156 -20.25 4.38 -14.33
CA GLU A 156 -21.02 3.13 -14.47
C GLU A 156 -20.15 1.90 -14.18
N ALA A 157 -18.90 1.93 -14.62
CA ALA A 157 -17.90 0.91 -14.34
C ALA A 157 -16.63 1.55 -13.76
N ALA A 158 -16.08 0.91 -12.72
CA ALA A 158 -14.83 1.36 -12.13
C ALA A 158 -13.67 1.16 -13.10
N LEU A 159 -12.77 2.15 -13.17
CA LEU A 159 -11.53 2.04 -13.93
C LEU A 159 -10.60 0.97 -13.32
N PRO A 160 -9.72 0.33 -14.12
CA PRO A 160 -8.73 -0.61 -13.61
C PRO A 160 -7.77 0.05 -12.61
N VAL A 161 -7.11 -0.77 -11.78
CA VAL A 161 -6.09 -0.30 -10.85
C VAL A 161 -4.82 0.03 -11.61
N GLU A 162 -4.36 1.27 -11.52
CA GLU A 162 -3.13 1.74 -12.17
C GLU A 162 -2.10 2.17 -11.13
N ARG A 163 -1.22 1.24 -10.72
CA ARG A 163 -0.20 1.51 -9.68
C ARG A 163 0.75 2.64 -10.05
N MET A 164 1.12 2.74 -11.32
CA MET A 164 1.98 3.82 -11.82
C MET A 164 1.34 5.19 -11.60
N ARG A 165 0.02 5.31 -11.79
CA ARG A 165 -0.71 6.55 -11.54
C ARG A 165 -0.68 6.90 -10.06
N SER A 166 -0.96 5.95 -9.17
CA SER A 166 -0.85 6.17 -7.71
C SER A 166 0.56 6.64 -7.30
N ALA A 167 1.61 6.02 -7.83
CA ALA A 167 2.99 6.41 -7.56
C ALA A 167 3.34 7.81 -8.08
N LEU A 168 2.86 8.18 -9.27
CA LEU A 168 3.04 9.53 -9.82
C LEU A 168 2.35 10.59 -8.96
N LEU A 169 1.12 10.32 -8.50
CA LEU A 169 0.38 11.23 -7.63
C LEU A 169 1.02 11.33 -6.23
N ALA A 170 1.61 10.25 -5.73
CA ALA A 170 2.31 10.25 -4.44
C ALA A 170 3.43 11.28 -4.37
N ARG A 171 4.07 11.62 -5.50
CA ARG A 171 5.11 12.65 -5.55
C ARG A 171 4.61 14.01 -5.04
N SER A 172 3.34 14.34 -5.24
CA SER A 172 2.72 15.59 -4.75
C SER A 172 2.58 15.63 -3.23
N ILE A 173 2.56 14.47 -2.57
CA ILE A 173 2.44 14.33 -1.12
C ILE A 173 3.82 14.24 -0.48
N LEU A 174 4.70 13.40 -1.03
CA LEU A 174 5.97 13.05 -0.39
C LEU A 174 6.99 14.19 -0.41
N GLY A 175 6.99 15.04 -1.44
CA GLY A 175 7.96 16.14 -1.56
C GLY A 175 9.43 15.68 -1.65
N ALA A 176 10.36 16.62 -1.79
CA ALA A 176 11.79 16.31 -1.81
C ALA A 176 12.36 16.13 -0.39
N GLU A 177 11.90 16.96 0.55
CA GLU A 177 12.39 16.99 1.93
C GLU A 177 12.15 15.67 2.66
N SER A 178 10.91 15.15 2.64
CA SER A 178 10.56 13.89 3.32
C SER A 178 11.35 12.69 2.82
N LEU A 179 11.81 12.72 1.57
CA LEU A 179 12.54 11.62 0.94
C LEU A 179 14.06 11.76 1.07
N SER A 180 14.56 12.97 1.34
CA SER A 180 16.00 13.28 1.28
C SER A 180 16.87 12.52 2.28
N TRP A 181 16.29 12.07 3.40
CA TRP A 181 17.00 11.38 4.47
C TRP A 181 16.83 9.85 4.44
N LEU A 182 16.02 9.32 3.52
CA LEU A 182 15.82 7.88 3.36
C LEU A 182 16.94 7.28 2.50
N GLU A 183 17.52 6.17 2.95
CA GLU A 183 18.51 5.43 2.17
C GLU A 183 17.87 4.78 0.92
N GLY A 184 18.68 4.59 -0.13
CA GLY A 184 18.24 4.02 -1.40
C GLY A 184 17.42 2.72 -1.30
N PRO A 185 17.82 1.72 -0.48
CA PRO A 185 17.01 0.52 -0.29
C PRO A 185 15.62 0.80 0.32
N VAL A 186 15.54 1.71 1.29
CA VAL A 186 14.29 2.11 1.95
C VAL A 186 13.38 2.83 0.95
N LEU A 187 13.94 3.72 0.13
CA LEU A 187 13.22 4.39 -0.95
C LEU A 187 12.66 3.38 -1.97
N SER A 188 13.43 2.36 -2.33
CA SER A 188 12.99 1.34 -3.28
C SER A 188 11.80 0.53 -2.72
N GLU A 189 11.84 0.16 -1.44
CA GLU A 189 10.72 -0.54 -0.78
C GLU A 189 9.51 0.38 -0.58
N LEU A 190 9.73 1.65 -0.22
CA LEU A 190 8.67 2.66 -0.11
C LEU A 190 7.85 2.73 -1.40
N PHE A 191 8.49 3.00 -2.54
CA PHE A 191 7.78 3.14 -3.81
C PHE A 191 7.17 1.82 -4.28
N GLY A 192 7.80 0.68 -3.97
CA GLY A 192 7.26 -0.64 -4.26
C GLY A 192 6.01 -1.00 -3.45
N ALA A 193 5.84 -0.40 -2.27
CA ALA A 193 4.72 -0.65 -1.37
C ALA A 193 3.53 0.28 -1.56
N ILE A 194 3.68 1.39 -2.29
CA ILE A 194 2.56 2.27 -2.63
C ILE A 194 1.56 1.49 -3.50
N ASN A 195 0.30 1.44 -3.06
CA ASN A 195 -0.78 0.71 -3.72
C ASN A 195 -0.40 -0.78 -3.96
N PRO A 196 -0.25 -1.56 -2.87
CA PRO A 196 0.28 -2.92 -2.96
C PRO A 196 -0.69 -3.85 -3.70
N ALA A 197 -0.13 -4.80 -4.45
CA ALA A 197 -0.93 -5.83 -5.11
C ALA A 197 -1.64 -6.71 -4.05
N PRO A 198 -2.93 -7.05 -4.22
CA PRO A 198 -3.66 -7.84 -3.23
C PRO A 198 -3.10 -9.26 -3.09
N MET A 199 -2.56 -9.82 -4.18
CA MET A 199 -1.89 -11.11 -4.24
C MET A 199 -0.50 -10.92 -4.87
N PRO A 200 0.54 -10.65 -4.06
CA PRO A 200 1.90 -10.54 -4.58
C PRO A 200 2.39 -11.89 -5.08
N THR A 201 3.13 -11.90 -6.19
CA THR A 201 3.81 -13.09 -6.73
C THR A 201 5.27 -13.07 -6.31
N GLY A 202 5.77 -14.18 -5.74
CA GLY A 202 7.17 -14.30 -5.34
C GLY A 202 7.49 -13.70 -3.97
N PHE A 203 8.71 -13.18 -3.80
CA PHE A 203 9.18 -12.60 -2.54
C PHE A 203 8.50 -11.25 -2.25
N GLU A 204 7.93 -11.11 -1.06
CA GLU A 204 7.31 -9.88 -0.58
C GLU A 204 8.14 -9.31 0.57
N ALA A 205 8.64 -8.08 0.40
CA ALA A 205 9.34 -7.37 1.46
C ALA A 205 8.40 -7.08 2.65
N GLN A 206 8.96 -7.01 3.85
CA GLN A 206 8.16 -6.86 5.07
C GLN A 206 7.32 -5.56 5.06
N LEU A 207 7.87 -4.46 4.55
CA LEU A 207 7.14 -3.20 4.42
C LEU A 207 5.91 -3.37 3.51
N HIS A 208 6.06 -4.01 2.35
CA HIS A 208 4.96 -4.26 1.41
C HIS A 208 3.84 -5.09 2.05
N LYS A 209 4.23 -6.15 2.77
CA LYS A 209 3.31 -7.02 3.48
C LYS A 209 2.48 -6.26 4.51
N ILE A 210 3.11 -5.40 5.31
CA ILE A 210 2.41 -4.62 6.34
C ILE A 210 1.43 -3.63 5.69
N VAL A 211 1.83 -2.91 4.64
CA VAL A 211 0.92 -1.98 3.94
C VAL A 211 -0.28 -2.73 3.35
N ARG A 212 -0.06 -3.88 2.72
CA ARG A 212 -1.14 -4.72 2.17
C ARG A 212 -2.11 -5.18 3.25
N GLN A 213 -1.59 -5.64 4.39
CA GLN A 213 -2.40 -6.03 5.54
C GLN A 213 -3.17 -4.85 6.14
N ALA A 214 -2.57 -3.67 6.20
CA ALA A 214 -3.22 -2.45 6.68
C ALA A 214 -4.39 -2.02 5.77
N VAL A 215 -4.18 -2.05 4.45
CA VAL A 215 -5.22 -1.79 3.44
C VAL A 215 -6.37 -2.78 3.57
N ALA A 216 -6.08 -4.07 3.76
CA ALA A 216 -7.11 -5.08 4.00
C ALA A 216 -7.86 -4.84 5.32
N ALA A 217 -7.13 -4.57 6.40
CA ALA A 217 -7.72 -4.31 7.71
C ALA A 217 -8.63 -3.08 7.72
N ALA A 218 -8.27 -2.00 7.01
CA ALA A 218 -9.09 -0.81 6.86
C ALA A 218 -10.41 -1.14 6.13
N ARG A 219 -10.35 -1.90 5.02
CA ARG A 219 -11.55 -2.34 4.30
C ARG A 219 -12.44 -3.22 5.16
N ASP A 220 -11.88 -4.20 5.87
CA ASP A 220 -12.64 -5.08 6.74
C ASP A 220 -13.29 -4.32 7.90
N TYR A 221 -12.58 -3.34 8.45
CA TYR A 221 -13.10 -2.47 9.51
C TYR A 221 -14.32 -1.68 9.01
N GLU A 222 -14.22 -1.02 7.85
CA GLU A 222 -15.32 -0.27 7.25
C GLU A 222 -16.52 -1.16 6.91
N GLN A 223 -16.28 -2.34 6.33
CA GLN A 223 -17.35 -3.30 6.02
C GLN A 223 -18.10 -3.75 7.27
N LYS A 224 -17.36 -4.03 8.37
CA LYS A 224 -17.96 -4.38 9.65
C LYS A 224 -18.73 -3.21 10.25
N ALA A 225 -18.17 -2.01 10.23
CA ALA A 225 -18.83 -0.80 10.72
C ALA A 225 -20.16 -0.58 9.99
N ARG A 226 -20.19 -0.69 8.66
CA ARG A 226 -21.41 -0.57 7.86
C ARG A 226 -22.45 -1.65 8.17
N ARG A 227 -22.04 -2.91 8.33
CA ARG A 227 -22.94 -4.01 8.71
C ARG A 227 -23.52 -3.86 10.10
N ALA A 228 -22.81 -3.19 11.01
CA ALA A 228 -23.27 -2.93 12.37
C ALA A 228 -24.26 -1.77 12.48
N VAL A 229 -24.42 -0.96 11.42
CA VAL A 229 -25.48 0.07 11.35
C VAL A 229 -26.80 -0.64 11.02
N PHE A 230 -27.52 -1.06 12.05
CA PHE A 230 -28.89 -1.52 11.91
C PHE A 230 -29.80 -0.31 11.69
N ALA A 231 -30.78 -0.42 10.79
CA ALA A 231 -31.86 0.56 10.70
C ALA A 231 -32.60 0.59 12.06
N PRO A 232 -33.03 1.75 12.56
CA PRO A 232 -33.83 1.82 13.78
C PRO A 232 -35.06 0.95 13.59
N ASP A 233 -35.25 -0.02 14.47
CA ASP A 233 -36.36 -0.96 14.42
C ASP A 233 -37.67 -0.17 14.56
N PRO A 234 -38.53 -0.14 13.53
CA PRO A 234 -39.82 0.56 13.60
C PRO A 234 -40.86 -0.25 14.38
N THR A 235 -40.52 -1.43 14.92
CA THR A 235 -41.45 -2.16 15.78
C THR A 235 -41.75 -1.33 17.03
N VAL A 236 -43.01 -0.90 17.13
CA VAL A 236 -43.55 -0.34 18.36
C VAL A 236 -43.43 -1.44 19.41
N PRO A 237 -42.70 -1.25 20.52
CA PRO A 237 -42.61 -2.25 21.55
C PRO A 237 -44.03 -2.58 22.04
N PRO A 238 -44.40 -3.86 22.18
CA PRO A 238 -45.73 -4.23 22.64
C PRO A 238 -45.99 -3.59 24.00
N SER A 239 -47.18 -3.01 24.15
CA SER A 239 -47.59 -2.43 25.44
C SER A 239 -47.60 -3.51 26.52
N ALA A 240 -47.37 -3.12 27.78
CA ALA A 240 -47.30 -4.07 28.90
C ALA A 240 -48.53 -4.99 28.98
N ASP A 241 -49.70 -4.50 28.57
CA ASP A 241 -50.94 -5.28 28.49
C ASP A 241 -50.91 -6.39 27.42
N GLN A 242 -50.22 -6.16 26.30
CA GLN A 242 -50.03 -7.15 25.23
C GLN A 242 -49.01 -8.23 25.62
N LEU A 243 -48.00 -7.87 26.42
CA LEU A 243 -47.07 -8.82 27.02
C LEU A 243 -47.73 -9.65 28.13
N ALA A 244 -48.67 -9.08 28.88
CA ALA A 244 -49.44 -9.78 29.90
C ALA A 244 -50.52 -10.71 29.32
N ALA A 245 -51.07 -10.39 28.15
CA ALA A 245 -52.05 -11.22 27.44
C ALA A 245 -51.42 -12.33 26.58
N ALA A 246 -50.10 -12.33 26.39
CA ALA A 246 -49.41 -13.38 25.64
C ALA A 246 -49.44 -14.70 26.43
N PRO A 247 -50.02 -15.80 25.89
CA PRO A 247 -50.09 -17.06 26.59
C PRO A 247 -48.69 -17.62 26.84
N THR A 248 -48.36 -17.86 28.11
CA THR A 248 -47.12 -18.53 28.53
C THR A 248 -47.04 -19.91 27.87
N PRO A 249 -46.04 -20.21 27.02
CA PRO A 249 -45.88 -21.55 26.50
C PRO A 249 -45.30 -22.43 27.62
N GLY A 250 -46.16 -23.17 28.31
CA GLY A 250 -45.70 -24.11 29.35
C GLY A 250 -46.77 -24.66 30.27
N ALA A 251 -47.79 -25.32 29.75
CA ALA A 251 -48.62 -26.23 30.55
C ALA A 251 -49.17 -27.36 29.68
N GLN A 252 -48.32 -28.32 29.31
CA GLN A 252 -48.78 -29.66 28.98
C GLN A 252 -48.08 -30.66 29.91
N THR A 253 -48.93 -31.35 30.66
CA THR A 253 -48.64 -32.42 31.62
C THR A 253 -47.83 -33.54 31.00
N ALA A 254 -46.65 -33.79 31.56
CA ALA A 254 -45.86 -34.98 31.29
C ALA A 254 -46.42 -36.17 32.08
N ASN A 255 -46.65 -37.29 31.39
CA ASN A 255 -46.62 -38.59 32.04
C ASN A 255 -45.76 -39.56 31.22
N THR A 256 -44.95 -40.33 31.96
CA THR A 256 -44.16 -41.52 31.57
C THR A 256 -42.68 -41.33 31.18
N LYS A 257 -41.81 -41.61 32.19
CA LYS A 257 -40.50 -42.32 32.21
C LYS A 257 -39.45 -41.97 31.13
N ALA A 258 -38.18 -41.70 31.42
CA ALA A 258 -37.31 -42.20 32.49
C ALA A 258 -36.08 -41.30 32.75
N SER A 259 -35.71 -41.25 34.02
CA SER A 259 -34.44 -40.94 34.69
C SER A 259 -33.32 -40.20 33.95
N LEU A 260 -33.14 -38.96 34.42
CA LEU A 260 -31.88 -38.25 34.57
C LEU A 260 -30.94 -38.97 35.54
N THR A 261 -29.64 -39.01 35.22
CA THR A 261 -28.60 -38.83 36.24
C THR A 261 -27.94 -37.49 35.95
N ALA A 262 -28.31 -36.49 36.74
CA ALA A 262 -27.64 -35.21 36.81
C ALA A 262 -26.46 -35.34 37.78
N GLN A 263 -25.27 -35.04 37.32
CA GLN A 263 -24.19 -34.53 38.16
C GLN A 263 -23.92 -33.08 37.75
N VAL A 264 -24.17 -32.19 38.69
CA VAL A 264 -23.65 -30.81 38.71
C VAL A 264 -22.19 -30.88 39.15
N PRO A 265 -21.28 -30.23 38.42
CA PRO A 265 -20.28 -29.38 39.08
C PRO A 265 -20.18 -28.00 38.41
N GLU A 266 -20.44 -26.93 39.18
CA GLU A 266 -19.45 -25.93 39.62
C GLU A 266 -19.04 -24.86 38.57
N PRO A 267 -18.92 -23.59 38.97
CA PRO A 267 -18.78 -22.48 38.04
C PRO A 267 -17.35 -22.41 37.49
N VAL A 268 -17.19 -22.71 36.21
CA VAL A 268 -15.92 -22.47 35.51
C VAL A 268 -15.85 -20.98 35.16
N ALA A 269 -14.90 -20.30 35.79
CA ALA A 269 -14.52 -18.92 35.48
C ALA A 269 -14.24 -18.74 33.96
N PRO A 270 -14.59 -17.60 33.36
CA PRO A 270 -14.33 -17.37 31.95
C PRO A 270 -12.82 -17.36 31.69
N THR A 271 -12.39 -18.26 30.82
CA THR A 271 -11.03 -18.33 30.27
C THR A 271 -10.70 -17.00 29.62
N LEU A 272 -9.65 -16.34 30.12
CA LEU A 272 -9.08 -15.14 29.54
C LEU A 272 -8.69 -15.43 28.08
N SER A 273 -9.37 -14.76 27.15
CA SER A 273 -8.92 -14.64 25.76
C SER A 273 -7.54 -13.99 25.75
N ALA A 274 -6.61 -14.59 24.98
CA ALA A 274 -5.21 -14.15 24.83
C ALA A 274 -5.03 -12.73 24.23
N ALA A 275 -6.12 -11.99 24.01
CA ALA A 275 -6.10 -10.56 23.67
C ALA A 275 -6.17 -9.62 24.89
N ALA A 276 -6.46 -10.12 26.09
CA ALA A 276 -6.57 -9.30 27.31
C ALA A 276 -5.26 -9.22 28.13
N GLY A 277 -4.27 -10.09 27.87
CA GLY A 277 -3.00 -10.14 28.61
C GLY A 277 -1.97 -9.08 28.22
N ALA A 278 -2.15 -8.37 27.10
CA ALA A 278 -1.19 -7.35 26.63
C ALA A 278 -1.49 -5.94 27.16
N ALA A 279 -2.69 -5.70 27.70
CA ALA A 279 -3.10 -4.39 28.23
C ALA A 279 -2.65 -4.15 29.69
N ALA A 280 -2.12 -5.17 30.37
CA ALA A 280 -1.69 -5.08 31.77
C ALA A 280 -0.19 -4.82 31.97
N LEU A 281 0.60 -4.69 30.90
CA LEU A 281 2.05 -4.47 30.99
C LEU A 281 2.50 -3.00 30.90
N PHE A 282 1.57 -2.04 30.78
CA PHE A 282 1.90 -0.61 30.71
C PHE A 282 0.89 0.26 31.47
N GLN A 283 0.62 -0.07 32.73
CA GLN A 283 0.13 0.93 33.70
C GLN A 283 1.32 1.80 34.15
N PRO A 284 1.27 3.13 33.98
CA PRO A 284 2.26 4.02 34.58
C PRO A 284 2.03 4.09 36.10
N PRO A 285 3.08 4.05 36.94
CA PRO A 285 2.93 4.30 38.37
C PRO A 285 2.52 5.75 38.62
N ALA A 286 1.75 5.91 39.70
CA ALA A 286 1.16 7.13 40.19
C ALA A 286 2.18 8.24 40.49
N ALA A 287 1.66 9.47 40.46
CA ALA A 287 2.32 10.75 40.67
C ALA A 287 3.32 10.80 41.84
N ALA A 288 4.45 11.43 41.59
CA ALA A 288 5.28 12.08 42.60
C ALA A 288 5.38 13.57 42.25
N GLU A 289 5.02 14.42 43.21
CA GLU A 289 5.10 15.89 43.15
C GLU A 289 6.55 16.42 43.00
N PRO A 290 6.74 17.63 42.45
CA PRO A 290 8.04 18.17 42.12
C PRO A 290 8.71 18.86 43.32
N ALA A 291 10.02 18.59 43.50
CA ALA A 291 10.89 19.38 44.35
C ALA A 291 11.50 20.55 43.55
N ALA A 292 11.26 21.77 44.02
CA ALA A 292 11.81 23.01 43.51
C ALA A 292 13.26 23.24 43.98
N VAL A 293 14.17 23.67 43.08
CA VAL A 293 15.34 24.49 43.44
C VAL A 293 15.77 25.40 42.27
N SER A 294 15.63 26.70 42.52
CA SER A 294 16.45 27.89 42.20
C SER A 294 17.25 28.07 40.89
N ALA A 295 17.03 29.25 40.29
CA ALA A 295 17.84 29.94 39.27
C ALA A 295 19.26 30.33 39.76
N PRO A 296 20.19 30.67 38.83
CA PRO A 296 20.60 32.08 38.75
C PRO A 296 20.86 32.64 37.32
N THR A 297 20.40 33.90 37.14
CA THR A 297 21.10 35.09 36.62
C THR A 297 21.87 35.10 35.26
N SER A 298 21.40 35.97 34.35
CA SER A 298 22.13 36.60 33.21
C SER A 298 23.21 37.61 33.71
N PRO A 299 24.04 38.36 32.90
CA PRO A 299 23.96 38.80 31.48
C PRO A 299 25.38 38.85 30.78
N PRO A 300 25.73 39.70 29.77
CA PRO A 300 24.98 40.61 28.89
C PRO A 300 25.32 40.54 27.37
N ALA A 301 24.65 41.44 26.63
CA ALA A 301 24.55 41.65 25.19
C ALA A 301 25.80 42.20 24.45
N ALA A 302 25.87 41.94 23.14
CA ALA A 302 26.46 42.80 22.08
C ALA A 302 25.92 42.31 20.71
N ALA A 303 25.04 43.07 20.05
CA ALA A 303 25.33 44.05 18.99
C ALA A 303 25.15 43.47 17.56
N ALA A 304 24.12 43.97 16.87
CA ALA A 304 23.86 43.77 15.44
C ALA A 304 24.83 44.61 14.58
N PRO A 305 24.93 44.32 13.27
CA PRO A 305 24.52 45.36 12.33
C PRO A 305 23.68 44.86 11.13
N THR A 306 22.92 45.82 10.63
CA THR A 306 21.92 45.82 9.54
C THR A 306 22.50 46.03 8.14
N ALA A 307 21.85 45.35 7.17
CA ALA A 307 21.48 45.80 5.80
C ALA A 307 22.59 45.95 4.72
N PRO A 308 22.30 45.91 3.38
CA PRO A 308 20.98 46.10 2.75
C PRO A 308 20.56 45.17 1.59
N THR A 309 19.27 45.28 1.30
CA THR A 309 18.47 44.76 0.18
C THR A 309 18.81 45.42 -1.17
N ALA A 310 18.81 44.64 -2.26
CA ALA A 310 18.65 45.12 -3.64
C ALA A 310 17.73 44.14 -4.44
N PRO A 311 16.76 44.62 -5.25
CA PRO A 311 15.82 43.79 -6.01
C PRO A 311 16.20 43.72 -7.52
N PRO A 312 15.39 43.10 -8.40
CA PRO A 312 15.69 41.83 -9.07
C PRO A 312 16.18 41.99 -10.53
N THR A 313 17.05 41.08 -10.99
CA THR A 313 17.45 40.99 -12.39
C THR A 313 16.71 39.86 -13.09
N SER A 314 15.96 40.22 -14.12
CA SER A 314 15.25 39.37 -15.08
C SER A 314 16.20 38.48 -15.89
N ALA A 315 15.87 37.18 -15.98
CA ALA A 315 16.48 36.23 -16.90
C ALA A 315 15.46 35.71 -17.94
N PRO A 316 15.90 35.36 -19.15
CA PRO A 316 15.10 35.39 -20.37
C PRO A 316 14.24 34.13 -20.63
N ILE A 317 13.17 34.36 -21.40
CA ILE A 317 12.21 33.38 -21.93
C ILE A 317 12.92 32.35 -22.82
N ALA A 318 12.82 31.06 -22.48
CA ALA A 318 13.24 29.95 -23.33
C ALA A 318 12.12 29.55 -24.32
N PRO A 319 12.44 29.13 -25.56
CA PRO A 319 11.45 28.72 -26.56
C PRO A 319 10.87 27.34 -26.25
N ALA A 320 9.57 27.17 -26.55
CA ALA A 320 8.84 25.91 -26.35
C ALA A 320 9.44 24.75 -27.17
N PRO A 321 9.60 23.53 -26.60
CA PRO A 321 10.00 22.37 -27.37
C PRO A 321 8.84 21.85 -28.22
N ALA A 322 9.13 21.59 -29.49
CA ALA A 322 8.22 21.03 -30.47
C ALA A 322 7.62 19.68 -30.00
N ALA A 323 6.34 19.48 -30.31
CA ALA A 323 5.59 18.27 -29.99
C ALA A 323 6.24 17.02 -30.62
N ILE A 324 6.61 16.05 -29.78
CA ILE A 324 7.01 14.71 -30.23
C ILE A 324 5.73 13.88 -30.34
N ASP A 325 5.42 13.43 -31.55
CA ASP A 325 4.23 12.63 -31.84
C ASP A 325 4.41 11.17 -31.34
N ALA A 326 3.88 10.91 -30.13
CA ALA A 326 3.94 9.61 -29.46
C ALA A 326 3.18 8.49 -30.21
N ALA A 327 2.32 8.84 -31.18
CA ALA A 327 1.57 7.85 -31.97
C ALA A 327 2.47 7.10 -32.97
N ALA A 328 3.58 7.70 -33.42
CA ALA A 328 4.51 7.09 -34.36
C ALA A 328 5.39 6.01 -33.72
N LEU A 329 5.80 6.19 -32.46
CA LEU A 329 6.63 5.20 -31.75
C LEU A 329 5.87 3.93 -31.37
N GLY A 330 4.54 4.01 -31.22
CA GLY A 330 3.70 2.89 -30.80
C GLY A 330 3.37 1.87 -31.90
N ARG A 331 3.41 2.26 -33.18
CA ARG A 331 3.05 1.37 -34.30
C ARG A 331 4.21 0.48 -34.77
N ALA A 332 5.46 0.94 -34.64
CA ALA A 332 6.62 0.19 -35.15
C ALA A 332 6.96 -1.09 -34.34
N ARG A 333 6.38 -1.29 -33.15
CA ARG A 333 6.75 -2.40 -32.24
C ARG A 333 5.73 -3.56 -32.18
N ARG A 334 4.62 -3.53 -32.93
CA ARG A 334 3.55 -4.55 -32.79
C ARG A 334 3.56 -5.72 -33.79
N ASP A 335 4.39 -5.69 -34.83
CA ASP A 335 4.24 -6.65 -35.95
C ASP A 335 5.37 -7.68 -36.10
N THR A 336 6.14 -7.99 -35.06
CA THR A 336 7.07 -9.15 -35.07
C THR A 336 6.64 -10.21 -34.07
N PRO A 337 6.16 -11.40 -34.51
CA PRO A 337 5.84 -12.48 -33.59
C PRO A 337 7.11 -12.96 -32.86
N ASP A 338 7.06 -12.97 -31.54
CA ASP A 338 8.16 -13.39 -30.68
C ASP A 338 8.53 -14.86 -30.93
N PRO A 339 9.76 -15.18 -31.37
CA PRO A 339 10.16 -16.53 -31.75
C PRO A 339 10.04 -17.53 -30.59
N PHE A 340 10.18 -17.08 -29.33
CA PHE A 340 9.98 -17.94 -28.17
C PHE A 340 8.50 -18.30 -27.95
N THR A 341 7.58 -17.39 -28.28
CA THR A 341 6.14 -17.60 -28.09
C THR A 341 5.58 -18.60 -29.10
N VAL A 342 6.12 -18.62 -30.32
CA VAL A 342 5.78 -19.62 -31.35
C VAL A 342 6.31 -21.02 -30.97
N LEU A 343 7.50 -21.08 -30.40
CA LEU A 343 8.20 -22.34 -30.13
C LEU A 343 7.75 -23.00 -28.81
N LEU A 344 7.26 -22.21 -27.84
CA LEU A 344 6.84 -22.65 -26.51
C LEU A 344 5.32 -22.80 -26.36
N GLY A 345 4.59 -22.87 -27.47
CA GLY A 345 3.14 -23.13 -27.48
C GLY A 345 2.31 -22.07 -26.77
N GLY A 346 2.75 -20.80 -26.76
CA GLY A 346 2.01 -19.70 -26.14
C GLY A 346 2.14 -19.59 -24.61
N SER A 347 2.98 -20.39 -23.97
CA SER A 347 3.23 -20.27 -22.52
C SER A 347 4.01 -18.99 -22.21
N ARG A 348 3.28 -17.95 -21.75
CA ARG A 348 3.86 -16.64 -21.42
C ARG A 348 4.98 -16.72 -20.39
N MET A 349 4.84 -17.58 -19.38
CA MET A 349 5.84 -17.81 -18.34
C MET A 349 7.14 -18.40 -18.91
N MET A 350 7.04 -19.38 -19.82
CA MET A 350 8.20 -20.02 -20.45
C MET A 350 8.89 -19.06 -21.43
N SER A 351 8.12 -18.31 -22.22
CA SER A 351 8.67 -17.30 -23.14
C SER A 351 9.39 -16.18 -22.37
N GLU A 352 8.84 -15.74 -21.23
CA GLU A 352 9.48 -14.76 -20.37
C GLU A 352 10.76 -15.31 -19.72
N PHE A 353 10.76 -16.57 -19.28
CA PHE A 353 11.97 -17.25 -18.77
C PHE A 353 13.09 -17.31 -19.81
N PHE A 354 12.82 -17.85 -21.00
CA PHE A 354 13.84 -18.00 -22.03
C PHE A 354 14.33 -16.65 -22.58
N ARG A 355 13.46 -15.63 -22.60
CA ARG A 355 13.84 -14.25 -22.91
C ARG A 355 14.77 -13.66 -21.85
N ALA A 356 14.44 -13.82 -20.57
CA ALA A 356 15.29 -13.33 -19.48
C ALA A 356 16.65 -14.06 -19.48
N LEU A 357 16.64 -15.37 -19.72
CA LEU A 357 17.85 -16.18 -19.85
C LEU A 357 18.73 -15.72 -21.02
N ALA A 358 18.16 -15.49 -22.22
CA ALA A 358 18.90 -15.00 -23.38
C ALA A 358 19.52 -13.62 -23.12
N GLN A 359 18.80 -12.74 -22.42
CA GLN A 359 19.30 -11.42 -22.02
C GLN A 359 20.46 -11.53 -21.03
N ASP A 360 20.36 -12.42 -20.03
CA ASP A 360 21.40 -12.59 -19.02
C ASP A 360 22.64 -13.32 -19.55
N VAL A 361 22.49 -14.20 -20.54
CA VAL A 361 23.59 -14.79 -21.30
C VAL A 361 24.28 -13.73 -22.16
N THR A 362 23.51 -12.90 -22.88
CA THR A 362 24.06 -11.79 -23.69
C THR A 362 24.76 -10.75 -22.82
N ALA A 363 24.25 -10.48 -21.63
CA ALA A 363 24.87 -9.59 -20.64
C ALA A 363 26.08 -10.21 -19.92
N GLY A 364 26.45 -11.46 -20.25
CA GLY A 364 27.60 -12.17 -19.67
C GLY A 364 27.42 -12.59 -18.21
N LYS A 365 26.21 -12.47 -17.65
CA LYS A 365 25.91 -12.85 -16.26
C LYS A 365 25.83 -14.37 -16.10
N ILE A 366 25.50 -15.09 -17.17
CA ILE A 366 25.38 -16.54 -17.18
C ILE A 366 26.29 -17.11 -18.26
N LYS A 367 27.17 -18.04 -17.87
CA LYS A 367 27.99 -18.81 -18.79
C LYS A 367 27.21 -20.05 -19.21
N VAL A 368 26.79 -20.08 -20.48
CA VAL A 368 26.24 -21.28 -21.14
C VAL A 368 27.22 -21.75 -22.21
N ALA A 369 27.31 -23.06 -22.42
CA ALA A 369 28.21 -23.67 -23.38
C ALA A 369 27.45 -24.59 -24.34
N TRP A 370 27.87 -24.61 -25.60
CA TRP A 370 27.37 -25.57 -26.58
C TRP A 370 28.10 -26.91 -26.40
N ALA A 371 27.35 -28.00 -26.20
CA ALA A 371 27.85 -29.36 -26.31
C ALA A 371 27.51 -29.95 -27.69
N GLU A 372 28.07 -31.11 -28.04
CA GLU A 372 27.85 -31.77 -29.35
C GLU A 372 26.37 -31.96 -29.72
N LYS A 373 25.49 -32.09 -28.72
CA LYS A 373 24.08 -32.46 -28.88
C LYS A 373 23.09 -31.35 -28.52
N GLY A 374 23.54 -30.21 -28.00
CA GLY A 374 22.66 -29.11 -27.56
C GLY A 374 23.31 -28.06 -26.67
N LEU A 375 22.54 -27.07 -26.24
CA LEU A 375 23.01 -26.00 -25.33
C LEU A 375 22.92 -26.49 -23.88
N VAL A 376 24.01 -26.41 -23.13
CA VAL A 376 24.10 -26.84 -21.73
C VAL A 376 23.71 -25.70 -20.79
N LEU A 377 22.69 -25.94 -19.97
CA LEU A 377 22.17 -25.01 -18.97
C LEU A 377 22.27 -25.62 -17.56
N PRO A 378 22.95 -24.97 -16.61
CA PRO A 378 23.03 -25.45 -15.23
C PRO A 378 21.69 -25.31 -14.49
N LYS A 379 21.21 -26.39 -13.85
CA LYS A 379 19.92 -26.43 -13.14
C LYS A 379 19.80 -25.42 -12.00
N ARG A 380 20.91 -25.09 -11.34
CA ARG A 380 20.94 -24.13 -10.22
C ARG A 380 20.45 -22.74 -10.64
N MET A 381 20.59 -22.38 -11.92
CA MET A 381 20.16 -21.08 -12.42
C MET A 381 18.65 -20.97 -12.60
N ILE A 382 17.93 -22.09 -12.75
CA ILE A 382 16.48 -22.09 -12.97
C ILE A 382 15.75 -21.52 -11.75
N GLY A 383 16.24 -21.82 -10.54
CA GLY A 383 15.65 -21.33 -9.30
C GLY A 383 15.64 -19.81 -9.18
N ASN A 384 16.60 -19.11 -9.81
CA ASN A 384 16.69 -17.65 -9.79
C ASN A 384 15.58 -16.97 -10.60
N TYR A 385 14.91 -17.72 -11.49
CA TYR A 385 13.82 -17.22 -12.32
C TYR A 385 12.43 -17.62 -11.79
N GLY A 386 12.35 -18.17 -10.58
CA GLY A 386 11.07 -18.49 -9.93
C GLY A 386 10.30 -19.65 -10.56
N ILE A 387 10.96 -20.49 -11.37
CA ILE A 387 10.38 -21.70 -11.94
C ILE A 387 10.94 -22.91 -11.19
N ALA A 388 10.08 -23.86 -10.81
CA ALA A 388 10.54 -25.13 -10.27
C ALA A 388 11.20 -25.98 -11.38
N SER A 389 12.40 -26.50 -11.12
CA SER A 389 13.18 -27.26 -12.10
C SER A 389 12.40 -28.45 -12.69
N ASP A 390 11.58 -29.13 -11.90
CA ASP A 390 10.78 -30.27 -12.35
C ASP A 390 9.68 -29.83 -13.33
N THR A 391 9.00 -28.71 -13.04
CA THR A 391 8.00 -28.13 -13.93
C THR A 391 8.61 -27.68 -15.26
N LEU A 392 9.84 -27.13 -15.24
CA LEU A 392 10.55 -26.77 -16.46
C LEU A 392 10.90 -28.00 -17.29
N ILE A 393 11.46 -29.04 -16.66
CA ILE A 393 11.85 -30.31 -17.31
C ILE A 393 10.64 -30.99 -17.95
N ASP A 394 9.49 -31.03 -17.26
CA ASP A 394 8.27 -31.63 -17.78
C ASP A 394 7.73 -30.89 -19.00
N ASN A 395 7.76 -29.54 -18.98
CA ASN A 395 7.32 -28.74 -20.13
C ASN A 395 8.28 -28.85 -21.31
N LEU A 396 9.59 -28.87 -21.08
CA LEU A 396 10.58 -29.06 -22.14
C LEU A 396 10.52 -30.47 -22.75
N ARG A 397 10.20 -31.50 -21.95
CA ARG A 397 9.96 -32.86 -22.44
C ARG A 397 8.68 -32.93 -23.28
N LYS A 398 7.59 -32.30 -22.84
CA LYS A 398 6.32 -32.23 -23.59
C LYS A 398 6.46 -31.55 -24.96
N LEU A 399 7.35 -30.56 -25.06
CA LEU A 399 7.59 -29.80 -26.31
C LEU A 399 8.74 -30.39 -27.15
N SER A 400 9.35 -31.51 -26.74
CA SER A 400 10.52 -32.11 -27.40
C SER A 400 11.71 -31.14 -27.52
N LEU A 401 11.90 -30.28 -26.52
CA LEU A 401 12.96 -29.26 -26.44
C LEU A 401 14.08 -29.61 -25.46
N LEU A 402 14.01 -30.79 -24.84
CA LEU A 402 15.00 -31.34 -23.92
C LEU A 402 15.68 -32.55 -24.56
N TYR A 403 17.00 -32.52 -24.67
CA TYR A 403 17.79 -33.63 -25.22
C TYR A 403 18.19 -34.62 -24.13
N ALA A 404 18.78 -34.12 -23.04
CA ALA A 404 19.22 -34.94 -21.91
C ALA A 404 19.23 -34.14 -20.61
N VAL A 405 19.16 -34.87 -19.49
CA VAL A 405 19.34 -34.33 -18.14
C VAL A 405 20.56 -35.02 -17.54
N GLU A 406 21.69 -34.34 -17.51
CA GLU A 406 22.96 -34.88 -17.04
C GLU A 406 23.28 -34.29 -15.67
N GLY A 407 22.79 -34.94 -14.61
CA GLY A 407 23.06 -34.53 -13.23
C GLY A 407 22.67 -33.06 -12.94
N PRO A 408 23.64 -32.15 -12.69
CA PRO A 408 23.37 -30.74 -12.45
C PRO A 408 23.03 -29.93 -13.72
N ASP A 409 23.17 -30.52 -14.91
CA ASP A 409 23.06 -29.81 -16.19
C ASP A 409 21.87 -30.31 -17.03
N LEU A 410 21.33 -29.40 -17.84
CA LEU A 410 20.24 -29.65 -18.79
C LEU A 410 20.74 -29.37 -20.19
N VAL A 411 20.58 -30.34 -21.10
CA VAL A 411 20.94 -30.20 -22.50
C VAL A 411 19.69 -29.84 -23.29
N LEU A 412 19.61 -28.59 -23.73
CA LEU A 412 18.50 -28.06 -24.52
C LEU A 412 18.66 -28.41 -26.00
N ALA A 413 17.56 -28.69 -26.67
CA ALA A 413 17.54 -28.94 -28.11
C ALA A 413 18.01 -27.71 -28.89
N GLU A 414 18.65 -27.95 -30.04
CA GLU A 414 19.25 -26.91 -30.88
C GLU A 414 18.28 -25.78 -31.25
N ARG A 415 17.00 -26.12 -31.47
CA ARG A 415 15.94 -25.16 -31.84
C ARG A 415 15.71 -24.05 -30.81
N ILE A 416 15.86 -24.34 -29.51
CA ILE A 416 15.72 -23.34 -28.45
C ILE A 416 17.09 -22.80 -28.02
N GLY A 417 18.14 -23.61 -28.12
CA GLY A 417 19.51 -23.20 -27.84
C GLY A 417 20.01 -22.07 -28.75
N THR A 418 19.70 -22.12 -30.05
CA THR A 418 20.11 -21.09 -31.02
C THR A 418 19.44 -19.73 -30.79
N LEU A 419 18.26 -19.72 -30.16
CA LEU A 419 17.57 -18.48 -29.78
C LEU A 419 18.18 -17.83 -28.52
N ILE A 420 18.88 -18.59 -27.68
CA ILE A 420 19.49 -18.12 -26.43
C ILE A 420 20.93 -17.67 -26.68
N LEU A 421 21.69 -18.44 -27.45
CA LEU A 421 23.05 -18.11 -27.84
C LEU A 421 23.28 -18.62 -29.27
N PRO A 422 23.47 -17.75 -30.29
CA PRO A 422 23.78 -18.22 -31.64
C PRO A 422 25.06 -19.07 -31.60
N ARG A 423 25.05 -20.22 -32.28
CA ARG A 423 26.22 -21.11 -32.33
C ARG A 423 27.37 -20.35 -33.01
N PRO A 424 28.58 -20.32 -32.42
CA PRO A 424 29.72 -19.75 -33.12
C PRO A 424 29.97 -20.59 -34.38
N ASN A 425 29.78 -19.97 -35.55
CA ASN A 425 30.01 -20.63 -36.83
C ASN A 425 31.47 -21.10 -36.92
N THR A 426 31.68 -22.40 -37.09
CA THR A 426 32.82 -22.89 -37.88
C THR A 426 32.60 -22.41 -39.32
N PRO A 427 33.59 -21.83 -40.01
CA PRO A 427 33.39 -21.33 -41.37
C PRO A 427 33.14 -22.46 -42.38
N ALA A 428 32.23 -22.16 -43.31
CA ALA A 428 31.83 -22.83 -44.56
C ALA A 428 31.08 -24.18 -44.44
#